data_AF-A0A914NHV3-F1
#
_entry.id   AF-A0A914NHV3-F1
#
_cell.length_a   1.000
_cell.length_b   1.000
_cell.length_c   1.000
_cell.angle_alpha   90.00
_cell.angle_beta   90.00
_cell.angle_gamma   90.00
#
_symmetry.space_group_name_H-M   'P 1'
#
loop_
_entity.id
_entity.type
_entity.pdbx_description
1 polymer ?
#
loop_
_entity_poly.entity_id
_entity_poly.type
_entity_poly.pdbx_seq_one_letter_code
_entity_poly.pdbx_strand_id
1 'polypeptide(L)'
;MMRNSHRLLCICLALISGFFYSVTVIPVIYIQDNLDLFPGSPKSGLNYIFSHYFGVFIGATCIFIGYSIIKRNRPIVNPKIILPSLLSGAIWGCGMMCLFLSNDLLTQTVSYPILITIPGCVASIWSIFYFKEIPLNRKNLYIILLSFTFIFVGALLVFVSKRRVNL
;
A
#
# COMPACT_ATOMS: atom_id res chain seq x y z
N MET A 1 20.14 15.07 16.35
CA MET A 1 19.98 16.09 15.29
C MET A 1 20.43 15.45 13.97
N MET A 2 19.51 15.06 13.07
CA MET A 2 19.91 14.55 11.75
C MET A 2 20.55 15.68 10.94
N ARG A 3 21.78 15.49 10.46
CA ARG A 3 22.46 16.40 9.53
C ARG A 3 21.58 16.55 8.28
N ASN A 4 21.40 17.79 7.76
CA ASN A 4 20.47 18.09 6.66
C ASN A 4 20.60 17.16 5.44
N SER A 5 21.80 16.65 5.16
CA SER A 5 22.07 15.64 4.13
C SER A 5 21.30 14.33 4.31
N HIS A 6 21.13 13.84 5.54
CA HIS A 6 20.36 12.63 5.83
C HIS A 6 18.86 12.85 5.66
N ARG A 7 18.36 14.05 6.00
CA ARG A 7 16.94 14.39 5.80
C ARG A 7 16.58 14.38 4.32
N LEU A 8 17.40 15.00 3.49
CA LEU A 8 17.19 15.02 2.05
C LEU A 8 17.20 13.59 1.48
N LEU A 9 18.17 12.76 1.88
CA LEU A 9 18.23 11.36 1.47
C LEU A 9 16.96 10.59 1.85
N CYS A 10 16.48 10.74 3.10
CA CYS A 10 15.25 10.08 3.54
C CYS A 10 14.03 10.52 2.73
N ILE A 11 13.92 11.82 2.42
CA ILE A 11 12.81 12.35 1.59
C ILE A 11 12.90 11.77 0.18
N CYS A 12 14.07 11.77 -0.44
CA CYS A 12 14.25 11.19 -1.78
C CYS A 12 13.90 9.70 -1.80
N LEU A 13 14.35 8.92 -0.82
CA LEU A 13 14.03 7.50 -0.71
C LEU A 13 12.52 7.26 -0.51
N ALA A 14 11.86 8.08 0.29
CA ALA A 14 10.41 8.00 0.50
C ALA A 14 9.63 8.27 -0.79
N LEU A 15 10.02 9.29 -1.56
CA LEU A 15 9.38 9.61 -2.84
C LEU A 15 9.57 8.49 -3.86
N ILE A 16 10.79 7.96 -3.98
CA ILE A 16 11.10 6.85 -4.88
C ILE A 16 10.30 5.61 -4.48
N SER A 17 10.28 5.26 -3.19
CA SER A 17 9.50 4.12 -2.70
C SER A 17 8.01 4.28 -2.95
N GLY A 18 7.45 5.48 -2.75
CA GLY A 18 6.05 5.76 -3.02
C GLY A 18 5.72 5.59 -4.49
N PHE A 19 6.56 6.12 -5.38
CA PHE A 19 6.41 5.96 -6.83
C PHE A 19 6.40 4.48 -7.24
N PHE A 20 7.40 3.70 -6.80
CA PHE A 20 7.46 2.27 -7.14
C PHE A 20 6.24 1.52 -6.59
N TYR A 21 5.79 1.82 -5.37
CA TYR A 21 4.59 1.20 -4.82
C TYR A 21 3.35 1.48 -5.67
N SER A 22 3.15 2.72 -6.11
CA SER A 22 2.05 3.08 -7.02
C SER A 22 2.13 2.38 -8.37
N VAL A 23 3.33 2.14 -8.90
CA VAL A 23 3.52 1.48 -10.21
C VAL A 23 3.16 -0.01 -10.17
N THR A 24 3.22 -0.67 -9.01
CA THR A 24 3.01 -2.13 -8.89
C THR A 24 1.67 -2.65 -9.44
N VAL A 25 0.63 -1.80 -9.41
CA VAL A 25 -0.73 -2.14 -9.85
C VAL A 25 -1.01 -1.73 -11.30
N ILE A 26 -0.24 -0.77 -11.85
CA ILE A 26 -0.48 -0.16 -13.17
C ILE A 26 -0.52 -1.18 -14.31
N PRO A 27 0.40 -2.17 -14.40
CA PRO A 27 0.38 -3.14 -15.49
C PRO A 27 -0.92 -3.95 -15.53
N VAL A 28 -1.46 -4.34 -14.37
CA VAL A 28 -2.71 -5.10 -14.30
C VAL A 28 -3.87 -4.23 -14.78
N ILE A 29 -3.92 -2.99 -14.33
CA ILE A 29 -4.94 -2.00 -14.73
C ILE A 29 -4.89 -1.76 -16.25
N TYR A 30 -3.69 -1.56 -16.80
CA TYR A 30 -3.51 -1.28 -18.22
C TYR A 30 -4.02 -2.43 -19.10
N ILE A 31 -3.76 -3.68 -18.71
CA ILE A 31 -4.26 -4.86 -19.42
C ILE A 31 -5.79 -4.97 -19.29
N GLN A 32 -6.34 -4.67 -18.11
CA GLN A 32 -7.79 -4.69 -17.88
C GLN A 32 -8.54 -3.58 -18.66
N ASP A 33 -7.94 -2.40 -18.82
CA ASP A 33 -8.53 -1.28 -19.55
C ASP A 33 -8.39 -1.42 -21.08
N ASN A 34 -7.45 -2.23 -21.57
CA ASN A 34 -7.15 -2.41 -23.00
C ASN A 34 -7.34 -3.86 -23.47
N LEU A 35 -8.44 -4.50 -23.07
CA LEU A 35 -8.73 -5.90 -23.44
C LEU A 35 -8.74 -6.13 -24.96
N ASP A 36 -9.04 -5.10 -25.75
CA ASP A 36 -9.04 -5.15 -27.21
C ASP A 36 -7.64 -5.42 -27.80
N LEU A 37 -6.58 -4.99 -27.11
CA LEU A 37 -5.19 -5.22 -27.48
C LEU A 37 -4.65 -6.57 -26.98
N PHE A 38 -5.34 -7.22 -26.03
CA PHE A 38 -4.91 -8.46 -25.40
C PHE A 38 -6.01 -9.55 -25.46
N PRO A 39 -6.31 -10.07 -26.67
CA PRO A 39 -7.29 -11.14 -26.81
C PRO A 39 -6.82 -12.40 -26.07
N GLY A 40 -7.58 -12.82 -25.05
CA GLY A 40 -7.26 -13.97 -24.19
C GLY A 40 -6.82 -13.60 -22.77
N SER A 41 -6.64 -12.31 -22.47
CA SER A 41 -6.33 -11.86 -21.11
C SER A 41 -7.50 -12.07 -20.15
N PRO A 42 -7.26 -12.58 -18.92
CA PRO A 42 -8.29 -12.68 -17.91
C PRO A 42 -8.93 -11.32 -17.59
N LYS A 43 -10.26 -11.28 -17.48
CA LYS A 43 -11.00 -10.05 -17.15
C LYS A 43 -10.93 -9.71 -15.66
N SER A 44 -10.98 -10.73 -14.80
CA SER A 44 -10.90 -10.55 -13.35
C SER A 44 -9.45 -10.31 -12.90
N GLY A 45 -9.28 -9.29 -12.06
CA GLY A 45 -8.01 -8.93 -11.43
C GLY A 45 -7.42 -10.06 -10.59
N LEU A 46 -8.27 -10.94 -10.05
CA LEU A 46 -7.84 -12.08 -9.24
C LEU A 46 -6.89 -13.03 -9.99
N ASN A 47 -7.08 -13.19 -11.31
CA ASN A 47 -6.24 -14.07 -12.11
C ASN A 47 -4.80 -13.56 -12.27
N TYR A 48 -4.57 -12.27 -12.03
CA TYR A 48 -3.23 -11.67 -12.07
C TYR A 48 -2.49 -11.77 -10.73
N ILE A 49 -3.15 -12.16 -9.65
CA ILE A 49 -2.57 -12.22 -8.30
C ILE A 49 -1.38 -13.17 -8.25
N PHE A 50 -1.48 -14.34 -8.89
CA PHE A 50 -0.37 -15.29 -8.92
C PHE A 50 0.87 -14.68 -9.57
N SER A 51 0.70 -14.07 -10.75
CA SER A 51 1.80 -13.40 -11.47
C SER A 51 2.38 -12.25 -10.64
N HIS A 52 1.52 -11.47 -9.98
CA HIS A 52 1.92 -10.38 -9.10
C HIS A 52 2.77 -10.86 -7.92
N TYR A 53 2.32 -11.87 -7.17
CA TYR A 53 3.08 -12.42 -6.05
C TYR A 53 4.35 -13.14 -6.48
N PHE A 54 4.33 -13.80 -7.63
CA PHE A 54 5.51 -14.45 -8.18
C PHE A 54 6.58 -13.40 -8.56
N GLY A 55 6.17 -12.27 -9.15
CA GLY A 55 7.05 -11.13 -9.39
C GLY A 55 7.66 -10.58 -8.10
N VAL A 56 6.86 -10.41 -7.04
CA VAL A 56 7.34 -9.97 -5.72
C VAL A 56 8.32 -10.98 -5.13
N PHE A 57 8.04 -12.28 -5.24
CA PHE A 57 8.91 -13.35 -4.76
C PHE A 57 10.28 -13.34 -5.47
N ILE A 58 10.29 -13.23 -6.80
CA ILE A 58 11.54 -13.11 -7.57
C ILE A 58 12.30 -11.86 -7.16
N GLY A 59 11.62 -10.71 -7.08
CA GLY A 59 12.24 -9.44 -6.69
C GLY A 59 12.89 -9.52 -5.31
N ALA A 60 12.16 -10.02 -4.31
CA ALA A 60 12.66 -10.22 -2.95
C ALA A 60 13.86 -11.18 -2.92
N THR A 61 13.80 -12.28 -3.69
CA THR A 61 14.89 -13.26 -3.80
C THR A 61 16.14 -12.63 -4.42
N CYS A 62 16.00 -11.88 -5.51
CA CYS A 62 17.12 -11.16 -6.15
C CYS A 62 17.77 -10.16 -5.20
N ILE A 63 16.98 -9.37 -4.46
CA ILE A 63 17.49 -8.43 -3.45
C ILE A 63 18.24 -9.18 -2.35
N PHE A 64 17.71 -10.30 -1.87
CA PHE A 64 18.35 -11.10 -0.83
C PHE A 64 19.67 -11.74 -1.31
N ILE A 65 19.71 -12.25 -2.54
CA ILE A 65 20.93 -12.77 -3.16
C ILE A 65 21.98 -11.66 -3.28
N GLY A 66 21.61 -10.49 -3.82
CA GLY A 66 22.52 -9.34 -3.94
C GLY A 66 23.07 -8.89 -2.58
N TYR A 67 22.21 -8.80 -1.57
CA TYR A 67 22.62 -8.51 -0.20
C TYR A 67 23.61 -9.54 0.36
N SER A 68 23.35 -10.83 0.11
CA SER A 68 24.20 -11.93 0.57
C SER A 68 25.58 -11.92 -0.12
N ILE A 69 25.63 -11.58 -1.41
CA ILE A 69 26.88 -11.39 -2.16
C ILE A 69 27.70 -10.24 -1.57
N ILE A 70 27.08 -9.07 -1.37
CA ILE A 70 27.75 -7.89 -0.79
C ILE A 70 28.27 -8.20 0.62
N LYS A 71 27.52 -8.97 1.41
CA LYS A 71 27.91 -9.41 2.75
C LYS A 71 28.80 -10.65 2.78
N ARG A 72 29.30 -11.12 1.62
CA ARG A 72 30.18 -12.30 1.49
C ARG A 72 29.66 -13.52 2.25
N ASN A 73 28.39 -13.83 2.05
CA ASN A 73 27.68 -14.94 2.67
C ASN A 73 27.58 -14.87 4.22
N ARG A 74 27.71 -13.68 4.81
CA ARG A 74 27.43 -13.40 6.23
C ARG A 74 26.31 -12.35 6.39
N PRO A 75 25.10 -12.62 5.88
CA PRO A 75 23.96 -11.73 6.05
C PRO A 75 23.58 -11.64 7.54
N ILE A 76 23.28 -10.42 8.02
CA ILE A 76 22.81 -10.22 9.39
C ILE A 76 21.28 -10.30 9.36
N VAL A 77 20.73 -11.44 9.76
CA VAL A 77 19.28 -11.65 9.86
C VAL A 77 18.93 -11.91 11.31
N ASN A 78 18.06 -11.07 11.88
CA ASN A 78 17.59 -11.28 13.25
C ASN A 78 16.49 -12.37 13.24
N PRO A 79 16.68 -13.51 13.91
CA PRO A 79 15.69 -14.59 13.88
C PRO A 79 14.35 -14.19 14.51
N LYS A 80 14.36 -13.22 15.44
CA LYS A 80 13.14 -12.77 16.15
C LYS A 80 12.14 -12.03 15.25
N ILE A 81 12.59 -11.47 14.12
CA ILE A 81 11.73 -10.72 13.19
C ILE A 81 11.21 -11.57 12.03
N ILE A 82 11.73 -12.78 11.83
CA ILE A 82 11.38 -13.64 10.69
C ILE A 82 9.89 -13.98 10.73
N LEU A 83 9.40 -14.53 11.84
CA LEU A 83 8.00 -14.94 11.96
C LEU A 83 7.02 -13.75 11.87
N PRO A 84 7.24 -12.62 12.58
CA PRO A 84 6.43 -11.41 12.39
C PRO A 84 6.43 -10.88 10.96
N SER A 85 7.58 -10.94 10.26
CA SER A 85 7.67 -10.49 8.87
C SER A 85 6.85 -11.37 7.92
N LEU A 86 6.83 -12.69 8.14
CA LEU A 86 6.02 -13.63 7.36
C LEU A 86 4.52 -13.38 7.58
N LEU A 87 4.11 -13.19 8.83
CA LEU A 87 2.71 -12.84 9.16
C LEU A 87 2.30 -11.52 8.53
N SER A 88 3.16 -10.50 8.58
CA SER A 88 2.89 -9.22 7.92
C SER A 88 2.77 -9.36 6.41
N GLY A 89 3.60 -10.21 5.78
CA GLY A 89 3.50 -10.53 4.35
C GLY A 89 2.19 -11.23 4.01
N ALA A 90 1.73 -12.16 4.85
CA ALA A 90 0.44 -12.83 4.68
C ALA A 90 -0.74 -11.86 4.79
N ILE A 91 -0.73 -10.95 5.78
CA ILE A 91 -1.74 -9.89 5.93
C ILE A 91 -1.76 -8.98 4.69
N TRP A 92 -0.58 -8.57 4.22
CA TRP A 92 -0.47 -7.76 3.00
C TRP A 92 -0.99 -8.50 1.77
N GLY A 93 -0.67 -9.78 1.62
CA GLY A 93 -1.21 -10.64 0.58
C GLY A 93 -2.74 -10.67 0.60
N CYS A 94 -3.34 -11.06 1.72
CA CYS A 94 -4.80 -11.04 1.86
C CYS A 94 -5.42 -9.68 1.51
N GLY A 95 -4.80 -8.57 1.96
CA GLY A 95 -5.23 -7.21 1.61
C GLY A 95 -5.18 -6.93 0.11
N MET A 96 -4.11 -7.34 -0.58
CA MET A 96 -3.99 -7.20 -2.03
C MET A 96 -5.03 -8.02 -2.79
N MET A 97 -5.34 -9.24 -2.35
CA MET A 97 -6.41 -10.04 -2.97
C MET A 97 -7.77 -9.34 -2.85
N CYS A 98 -8.08 -8.81 -1.66
CA CYS A 98 -9.29 -8.03 -1.44
C CYS A 98 -9.34 -6.76 -2.29
N LEU A 99 -8.21 -6.09 -2.52
CA LEU A 99 -8.12 -4.93 -3.41
C LEU A 99 -8.49 -5.30 -4.85
N PHE A 100 -7.91 -6.39 -5.40
CA PHE A 100 -8.24 -6.83 -6.76
C PHE A 100 -9.72 -7.22 -6.89
N LEU A 101 -10.28 -7.93 -5.91
CA LEU A 101 -11.72 -8.26 -5.89
C LEU A 101 -12.59 -6.99 -5.84
N SER A 102 -12.22 -6.02 -5.02
CA SER A 102 -12.96 -4.75 -4.90
C SER A 102 -12.87 -3.92 -6.18
N ASN A 103 -11.73 -3.92 -6.87
CA ASN A 103 -11.57 -3.24 -8.15
C ASN A 103 -12.47 -3.84 -9.23
N ASP A 104 -12.61 -5.17 -9.27
CA ASP A 104 -13.51 -5.85 -10.20
C ASP A 104 -15.00 -5.49 -9.93
N LEU A 105 -15.38 -5.23 -8.68
CA LEU A 105 -16.78 -4.96 -8.28
C LEU A 105 -17.19 -3.48 -8.34
N LEU A 106 -16.34 -2.56 -7.86
CA LEU A 106 -16.69 -1.16 -7.59
C LEU A 106 -15.99 -0.17 -8.52
N THR A 107 -15.15 -0.66 -9.45
CA THR A 107 -14.20 0.13 -10.23
C THR A 107 -13.12 0.80 -9.36
N GLN A 108 -11.89 0.77 -9.86
CA GLN A 108 -10.70 1.36 -9.21
C GLN A 108 -10.89 2.77 -8.65
N THR A 109 -11.58 3.67 -9.35
CA THR A 109 -11.73 5.05 -8.89
C THR A 109 -12.54 5.19 -7.60
N VAL A 110 -13.37 4.20 -7.26
CA VAL A 110 -14.13 4.16 -6.00
C VAL A 110 -13.39 3.37 -4.93
N SER A 111 -12.76 2.25 -5.31
CA SER A 111 -12.10 1.34 -4.37
C SER A 111 -10.85 1.96 -3.74
N TYR A 112 -10.06 2.75 -4.48
CA TYR A 112 -8.81 3.33 -3.98
C TYR A 112 -9.00 4.36 -2.85
N PRO A 113 -9.91 5.36 -2.95
CA PRO A 113 -10.20 6.27 -1.85
C PRO A 113 -10.57 5.54 -0.55
N ILE A 114 -11.38 4.49 -0.64
CA ILE A 114 -11.79 3.68 0.51
C ILE A 114 -10.56 2.95 1.10
N LEU A 115 -9.73 2.37 0.23
CA LEU A 115 -8.53 1.62 0.61
C LEU A 115 -7.42 2.48 1.23
N ILE A 116 -7.30 3.76 0.89
CA ILE A 116 -6.34 4.64 1.56
C ILE A 116 -6.90 5.19 2.88
N THR A 117 -8.20 5.48 2.92
CA THR A 117 -8.84 6.09 4.09
C THR A 117 -8.97 5.12 5.26
N ILE A 118 -9.55 3.93 5.05
CA ILE A 118 -9.89 3.04 6.17
C ILE A 118 -8.63 2.49 6.88
N PRO A 119 -7.65 1.89 6.18
CA PRO A 119 -6.41 1.42 6.81
C PRO A 119 -5.60 2.56 7.41
N GLY A 120 -5.61 3.75 6.79
CA GLY A 120 -4.96 4.94 7.34
C GLY A 120 -5.56 5.36 8.68
N CYS A 121 -6.89 5.31 8.81
CA CYS A 121 -7.58 5.55 10.07
C CYS A 121 -7.25 4.48 11.12
N VAL A 122 -7.30 3.19 10.75
CA VAL A 122 -6.95 2.09 11.67
C VAL A 122 -5.50 2.20 12.14
N ALA A 123 -4.57 2.49 11.25
CA ALA A 123 -3.16 2.68 11.59
C ALA A 123 -2.96 3.88 12.52
N SER A 124 -3.66 4.99 12.27
CA SER A 124 -3.62 6.18 13.13
C SER A 124 -4.17 5.89 14.52
N ILE A 125 -5.30 5.18 14.61
CA ILE A 125 -5.90 4.73 15.88
C ILE A 125 -4.91 3.82 16.63
N TRP A 126 -4.30 2.86 15.93
CA TRP A 126 -3.32 1.95 16.53
C TRP A 126 -2.08 2.70 17.05
N SER A 127 -1.56 3.68 16.30
CA SER A 127 -0.48 4.58 16.73
C SER A 127 -0.83 5.30 18.04
N ILE A 128 -2.04 5.85 18.15
CA ILE A 128 -2.47 6.60 19.33
C ILE A 128 -2.66 5.68 20.54
N PHE A 129 -3.32 4.53 20.40
CA PHE A 129 -3.66 3.68 21.54
C PHE A 129 -2.52 2.77 21.99
N TYR A 130 -1.82 2.13 21.04
CA TYR A 130 -0.78 1.15 21.35
C TYR A 130 0.57 1.83 21.59
N PHE A 131 1.03 2.64 20.64
CA PHE A 131 2.33 3.31 20.73
C PHE A 131 2.29 4.57 21.60
N LYS A 132 1.09 5.12 21.88
CA LYS A 132 0.88 6.32 22.70
C LYS A 132 1.73 7.50 22.19
N GLU A 133 1.90 7.60 20.88
CA GLU A 133 2.74 8.62 20.24
C GLU A 133 2.21 10.04 20.47
N ILE A 134 0.89 10.18 20.68
CA ILE A 134 0.22 11.45 20.94
C ILE A 134 -0.41 11.40 22.33
N PRO A 135 -0.05 12.31 23.25
CA PRO A 135 -0.70 12.39 24.55
C PRO A 135 -2.17 12.76 24.37
N LEU A 136 -3.04 12.02 25.06
CA LEU A 136 -4.50 12.10 24.95
C LEU A 136 -5.06 13.35 25.65
N ASN A 137 -4.71 14.52 25.13
CA ASN A 137 -5.19 15.82 25.58
C ASN A 137 -6.40 16.26 24.73
N ARG A 138 -7.34 17.00 25.33
CA ARG A 138 -8.54 17.51 24.62
C ARG A 138 -8.20 18.21 23.29
N LYS A 139 -7.16 19.05 23.28
CA LYS A 139 -6.71 19.77 22.06
C LYS A 139 -6.24 18.82 20.96
N ASN A 140 -5.47 17.79 21.31
CA ASN A 140 -4.96 16.81 20.35
C ASN A 140 -6.08 15.91 19.81
N LEU A 141 -7.01 15.51 20.68
CA LEU A 141 -8.21 14.77 20.27
C LEU A 141 -9.05 15.57 19.27
N TYR A 142 -9.24 16.87 19.48
CA TYR A 142 -9.94 17.72 18.51
C TYR A 142 -9.22 17.77 17.16
N ILE A 143 -7.89 17.86 17.12
CA ILE A 143 -7.11 17.87 15.88
C ILE A 143 -7.23 16.54 15.13
N ILE A 144 -7.17 15.41 15.84
CA ILE A 144 -7.33 14.07 15.26
C ILE A 144 -8.74 13.90 14.67
N LEU A 145 -9.77 14.29 15.42
CA LEU A 145 -11.16 14.18 15.00
C LEU A 145 -11.47 15.10 13.80
N LEU A 146 -10.89 16.30 13.79
CA LEU A 146 -10.94 17.21 12.65
C LEU A 146 -10.28 16.59 11.42
N SER A 147 -9.09 16.01 11.59
CA SER A 147 -8.35 15.35 10.49
C SER A 147 -9.13 14.18 9.90
N PHE A 148 -9.74 13.33 10.73
CA PHE A 148 -10.61 12.26 10.23
C PHE A 148 -11.82 12.80 9.49
N THR A 149 -12.45 13.86 9.99
CA THR A 149 -13.57 14.51 9.28
C THR A 149 -13.13 14.96 7.88
N PHE A 150 -11.97 15.61 7.75
CA PHE A 150 -11.43 16.00 6.44
C PHE A 150 -11.17 14.81 5.52
N ILE A 151 -10.60 13.71 6.05
CA ILE A 151 -10.35 12.49 5.27
C ILE A 151 -11.67 11.88 4.77
N PHE A 152 -12.69 11.79 5.64
CA PHE A 152 -14.00 11.26 5.26
C PHE A 152 -14.72 12.13 4.23
N VAL A 153 -14.69 13.46 4.41
CA VAL A 153 -15.26 14.40 3.44
C VAL A 153 -14.56 14.27 2.08
N GLY A 154 -13.23 14.17 2.07
CA GLY A 154 -12.47 13.94 0.83
C GLY A 154 -12.87 12.65 0.12
N ALA A 155 -12.95 11.53 0.86
CA ALA A 155 -13.38 10.26 0.29
C ALA A 155 -14.83 10.30 -0.26
N LEU A 156 -15.75 10.94 0.47
CA LEU A 156 -17.13 11.14 0.04
C LEU A 156 -17.23 11.99 -1.23
N LEU A 157 -16.45 13.07 -1.34
CA LEU A 157 -16.43 13.92 -2.53
C LEU A 157 -15.98 13.15 -3.77
N VAL A 158 -14.94 12.31 -3.65
CA VAL A 158 -14.47 11.46 -4.76
C VAL A 158 -15.55 10.45 -5.16
N PHE A 159 -16.19 9.81 -4.18
CA PHE A 159 -17.28 8.87 -4.42
C PHE A 159 -18.47 9.51 -5.13
N VAL A 160 -18.94 10.66 -4.65
CA VAL A 160 -20.06 11.41 -5.23
C VAL A 160 -19.72 11.90 -6.65
N SER A 161 -18.49 12.35 -6.88
CA SER A 161 -18.03 12.79 -8.20
C SER A 161 -18.17 11.66 -9.24
N LYS A 162 -17.75 10.44 -8.91
CA LYS A 162 -17.85 9.29 -9.82
C LYS A 162 -19.31 8.88 -10.07
N ARG A 163 -20.18 8.95 -9.05
CA ARG A 163 -21.61 8.62 -9.20
C ARG A 163 -22.33 9.53 -10.20
N ARG A 164 -21.93 10.80 -10.33
CA ARG A 164 -22.53 11.73 -11.31
C ARG A 164 -22.09 11.50 -12.76
N VAL A 165 -20.94 10.85 -12.98
CA VAL A 165 -20.42 10.59 -14.34
C VAL A 165 -21.05 9.34 -14.97
N ASN A 166 -21.70 8.49 -14.17
CA ASN A 166 -22.39 7.27 -14.63
C ASN A 166 -23.92 7.46 -14.81
N LEU A 167 -24.40 8.70 -14.90
CA LEU A 167 -25.79 9.08 -15.26
C LEU A 167 -25.77 9.79 -16.62
#